data_AF-A0A9P6SI88-F1
#
_entry.id   AF-A0A9P6SI88-F1
#
_cell.length_a   1.000
_cell.length_b   1.000
_cell.length_c   1.000
_cell.angle_alpha   90.00
_cell.angle_beta   90.00
_cell.angle_gamma   90.00
#
_symmetry.space_group_name_H-M   'P 1'
#
loop_
_entity.id
_entity.type
_entity.pdbx_description
1 polymer ?
#
loop_
_entity_poly.entity_id
_entity_poly.type
_entity_poly.pdbx_seq_one_letter_code
_entity_poly.pdbx_strand_id
1 'polypeptide(L)'
;MPFCLGLMAVGFDKYGDRTKLHQDPIKHLYDVYVRINQDITANPGLDKLANQYFKQMEDGDPAVLSLWQEFRSLSIDFYKRIYKRLGIEFDIYSGESESAQLVPQAYDLLRKRGLLKEQEDGAWVVDLTDHGLGVCALRRADGTTLYLTRDVAACLDRVERFKFDRHLYMIGDDQNLHMKRLFKIMELAFADEAPVAVKEKQEHWSRSLQHISFGKVQGMSTRKGNAVFLEDILDTAQSTMLEKMKENQAKFNAVKESLQEDTAGGEDVQGQGGSVEAVADQLGISAVVIQDFQARSNKGYEFSWKRMTESTGNTGIYLQYAYARLCGIENKSGTKLNPSANTALLTEPEAFELANMISIYPDITLQTLQTLEPSMIVNYLFNLSHAISSANSVLNVKGVREKGEEELAEARMLLLWSARVTLGNGMRILGLEPLERM
;
A
#
# COMPACT_ATOMS: atom_id res chain seq x y z
N MET A 1 11.78 10.99 2.14
CA MET A 1 11.81 12.20 1.31
C MET A 1 12.81 11.97 0.18
N PRO A 2 12.42 12.01 -1.10
CA PRO A 2 13.30 11.64 -2.22
C PRO A 2 14.16 12.79 -2.74
N PHE A 3 14.18 13.94 -2.06
CA PHE A 3 14.89 15.13 -2.50
C PHE A 3 16.25 15.22 -1.81
N CYS A 4 17.27 15.68 -2.54
CA CYS A 4 18.52 16.12 -1.94
C CYS A 4 18.17 17.24 -0.93
N LEU A 5 18.28 16.93 0.36
CA LEU A 5 17.85 17.80 1.45
C LEU A 5 18.53 19.16 1.43
N GLY A 6 19.83 19.19 1.12
CA GLY A 6 20.58 20.44 0.97
C GLY A 6 20.06 21.29 -0.18
N LEU A 7 19.69 20.68 -1.31
CA LEU A 7 19.12 21.41 -2.43
C LEU A 7 17.73 21.98 -2.12
N MET A 8 16.93 21.22 -1.40
CA MET A 8 15.59 21.65 -0.99
C MET A 8 15.67 22.84 -0.02
N ALA A 9 16.63 22.84 0.92
CA ALA A 9 16.87 23.97 1.82
C ALA A 9 17.24 25.24 1.03
N VAL A 10 18.20 25.14 0.10
CA VAL A 10 18.54 26.25 -0.81
C VAL A 10 17.34 26.74 -1.61
N GLY A 11 16.54 25.80 -2.13
CA GLY A 11 15.32 26.13 -2.85
C GLY A 11 14.31 26.86 -1.98
N PHE A 12 14.16 26.44 -0.72
CA PHE A 12 13.21 27.03 0.21
C PHE A 12 13.62 28.43 0.65
N ASP A 13 14.91 28.72 0.80
CA ASP A 13 15.35 30.09 1.05
C ASP A 13 14.97 31.05 -0.09
N LYS A 14 14.99 30.54 -1.33
CA LYS A 14 14.74 31.36 -2.53
C LYS A 14 13.27 31.44 -2.90
N TYR A 15 12.51 30.37 -2.70
CA TYR A 15 11.15 30.19 -3.20
C TYR A 15 10.14 29.75 -2.14
N GLY A 16 10.61 29.49 -0.93
CA GLY A 16 9.80 29.01 0.17
C GLY A 16 8.83 30.08 0.68
N ASP A 17 7.69 29.61 1.16
CA ASP A 17 6.64 30.40 1.78
C ASP A 17 6.11 29.56 2.93
N ARG A 18 6.29 30.04 4.16
CA ARG A 18 5.86 29.31 5.37
C ARG A 18 4.34 29.14 5.41
N THR A 19 3.57 30.11 4.92
CA THR A 19 2.11 30.01 4.88
C THR A 19 1.67 28.87 3.96
N LYS A 20 2.27 28.78 2.76
CA LYS A 20 1.98 27.70 1.83
C LYS A 20 2.47 26.34 2.33
N LEU A 21 3.63 26.30 2.98
CA LEU A 21 4.17 25.10 3.60
C LEU A 21 3.20 24.50 4.64
N HIS A 22 2.57 25.33 5.47
CA HIS A 22 1.59 24.85 6.45
C HIS A 22 0.24 24.47 5.83
N GLN A 23 -0.14 25.06 4.71
CA GLN A 23 -1.39 24.74 4.02
C GLN A 23 -1.31 23.42 3.24
N ASP A 24 -0.25 23.27 2.43
CA ASP A 24 0.00 22.05 1.64
C ASP A 24 1.52 21.82 1.53
N PRO A 25 2.11 21.09 2.50
CA PRO A 25 3.55 20.94 2.57
C PRO A 25 4.10 20.20 1.36
N ILE A 26 3.39 19.19 0.85
CA ILE A 26 3.91 18.35 -0.23
C ILE A 26 3.87 19.09 -1.56
N LYS A 27 2.76 19.75 -1.90
CA LYS A 27 2.69 20.52 -3.16
C LYS A 27 3.63 21.72 -3.14
N HIS A 28 3.73 22.44 -2.02
CA HIS A 28 4.64 23.58 -1.92
C HIS A 28 6.12 23.17 -1.98
N LEU A 29 6.53 22.14 -1.22
CA LEU A 29 7.90 21.62 -1.30
C LEU A 29 8.23 21.05 -2.69
N TYR A 30 7.23 20.48 -3.36
CA TYR A 30 7.36 20.05 -4.75
C TYR A 30 7.62 21.22 -5.70
N ASP A 31 6.84 22.30 -5.61
CA ASP A 31 7.02 23.50 -6.43
C ASP A 31 8.40 24.13 -6.22
N VAL A 32 8.84 24.22 -4.96
CA VAL A 32 10.18 24.67 -4.60
C VAL A 32 11.24 23.77 -5.25
N TYR A 33 11.08 22.44 -5.15
CA TYR A 33 12.00 21.48 -5.75
C TYR A 33 12.08 21.62 -7.27
N VAL A 34 10.95 21.77 -7.98
CA VAL A 34 10.94 21.95 -9.43
C VAL A 34 11.69 23.21 -9.83
N ARG A 35 11.43 24.34 -9.15
CA ARG A 35 12.08 25.63 -9.44
C ARG A 35 13.58 25.58 -9.20
N ILE A 36 14.03 25.01 -8.08
CA ILE A 36 15.46 24.98 -7.78
C ILE A 36 16.24 24.03 -8.71
N ASN A 37 15.63 22.95 -9.20
CA ASN A 37 16.27 22.09 -10.20
C ASN A 37 16.44 22.78 -11.56
N GLN A 38 15.48 23.63 -11.95
CA GLN A 38 15.60 24.46 -13.15
C GLN A 38 16.78 25.44 -13.00
N ASP A 39 16.94 26.02 -11.81
CA ASP A 39 18.04 26.93 -11.54
C ASP A 39 19.41 26.24 -11.53
N ILE A 40 19.57 25.05 -10.94
CA ILE A 40 20.86 24.33 -10.96
C ILE A 40 21.32 24.10 -12.39
N THR A 41 20.40 23.73 -13.28
CA THR A 41 20.72 23.50 -14.69
C THR A 41 21.30 24.75 -15.34
N ALA A 42 20.91 25.95 -14.85
CA ALA A 42 21.41 27.24 -15.33
C ALA A 42 22.58 27.81 -14.50
N ASN A 43 22.81 27.33 -13.27
CA ASN A 43 23.81 27.86 -12.35
C ASN A 43 24.48 26.76 -11.51
N PRO A 44 25.65 26.26 -11.96
CA PRO A 44 26.43 25.24 -11.24
C PRO A 44 26.91 25.67 -9.83
N GLY A 45 26.86 26.96 -9.49
CA GLY A 45 27.20 27.45 -8.16
C GLY A 45 26.24 26.97 -7.07
N LEU A 46 25.01 26.60 -7.44
CA LEU A 46 23.99 26.11 -6.50
C LEU A 46 24.30 24.73 -5.95
N ASP A 47 25.02 23.87 -6.69
CA ASP A 47 25.47 22.57 -6.18
C ASP A 47 26.44 22.72 -5.00
N LYS A 48 27.30 23.74 -5.04
CA LYS A 48 28.20 24.05 -3.92
C LYS A 48 27.43 24.46 -2.68
N LEU A 49 26.38 25.26 -2.84
CA LEU A 49 25.53 25.72 -1.74
C LEU A 49 24.70 24.58 -1.14
N ALA A 50 24.17 23.69 -1.99
CA ALA A 50 23.47 22.48 -1.54
C ALA A 50 24.38 21.55 -0.72
N ASN A 51 25.63 21.37 -1.15
CA ASN A 51 26.64 20.60 -0.40
C ASN A 51 27.03 21.28 0.91
N GLN A 52 27.09 22.62 0.96
CA GLN A 52 27.33 23.36 2.21
C GLN A 52 26.19 23.15 3.20
N TYR A 53 24.94 23.23 2.76
CA TYR A 53 23.77 22.94 3.60
C TYR A 53 23.77 21.51 4.14
N PHE A 54 24.13 20.54 3.28
CA PHE A 54 24.23 19.15 3.70
C PHE A 54 25.30 18.96 4.78
N LYS A 55 26.47 19.60 4.60
CA LYS A 55 27.53 19.59 5.60
C LYS A 55 27.10 20.23 6.92
N GLN A 56 26.43 21.39 6.88
CA GLN A 56 25.89 22.04 8.09
C GLN A 56 24.91 21.14 8.85
N MET A 57 24.10 20.36 8.12
CA MET A 57 23.20 19.38 8.72
C MET A 57 23.97 18.24 9.43
N GLU A 58 25.03 17.72 8.82
CA GLU A 58 25.91 16.71 9.44
C GLU A 58 26.69 17.26 10.65
N ASP A 59 27.13 18.51 10.57
CA ASP A 59 27.82 19.23 11.64
C ASP A 59 26.86 19.64 12.79
N GLY A 60 25.55 19.44 12.62
CA GLY A 60 24.54 19.64 13.65
C GLY A 60 24.06 21.09 13.81
N ASP A 61 24.10 21.90 12.74
CA ASP A 61 23.63 23.28 12.76
C ASP A 61 22.15 23.36 13.21
N PRO A 62 21.84 24.06 14.33
CA PRO A 62 20.48 24.09 14.86
C PRO A 62 19.43 24.70 13.91
N ALA A 63 19.81 25.69 13.09
CA ALA A 63 18.88 26.34 12.17
C ALA A 63 18.51 25.41 11.01
N VAL A 64 19.52 24.73 10.44
CA VAL A 64 19.32 23.76 9.36
C VAL A 64 18.54 22.55 9.84
N LEU A 65 18.88 22.03 11.03
CA LEU A 65 18.16 20.91 11.63
C LEU A 65 16.71 21.26 11.97
N SER A 66 16.45 22.47 12.48
CA SER A 66 15.08 22.92 12.78
C SER A 66 14.22 22.98 11.51
N LEU A 67 14.76 23.52 10.41
CA LEU A 67 14.04 23.58 9.14
C LEU A 67 13.76 22.18 8.58
N TRP A 68 14.74 21.29 8.67
CA TRP A 68 14.56 19.89 8.26
C TRP A 68 13.50 19.16 9.09
N GLN A 69 13.51 19.35 10.42
CA GLN A 69 12.53 18.76 11.32
C GLN A 69 11.12 19.24 10.99
N GLU A 70 10.95 20.53 10.69
CA GLU A 70 9.68 21.12 10.25
C GLU A 70 9.18 20.49 8.94
N PHE A 71 10.05 20.36 7.93
CA PHE A 71 9.68 19.67 6.68
C PHE A 71 9.29 18.21 6.92
N ARG A 72 10.05 17.50 7.75
CA ARG A 72 9.79 16.10 8.07
C ARG A 72 8.47 15.94 8.82
N SER A 73 8.20 16.75 9.84
CA SER A 73 6.98 16.64 10.64
C SER A 73 5.73 16.93 9.81
N LEU A 74 5.72 18.03 9.06
CA LEU A 74 4.59 18.41 8.20
C LEU A 74 4.35 17.36 7.10
N SER A 75 5.42 16.80 6.52
CA SER A 75 5.29 15.73 5.53
C SER A 75 4.70 14.47 6.14
N ILE A 76 5.12 14.06 7.35
CA ILE A 76 4.59 12.88 8.04
C ILE A 76 3.11 13.07 8.38
N ASP A 77 2.70 14.24 8.86
CA ASP A 77 1.31 14.52 9.18
C ASP A 77 0.42 14.49 7.92
N PHE A 78 0.93 15.02 6.80
CA PHE A 78 0.28 14.86 5.50
C PHE A 78 0.17 13.38 5.09
N TYR A 79 1.27 12.62 5.18
CA TYR A 79 1.28 11.20 4.81
C TYR A 79 0.32 10.37 5.66
N LYS A 80 0.26 10.60 6.98
CA LYS A 80 -0.69 9.93 7.88
C LYS A 80 -2.14 10.10 7.41
N ARG A 81 -2.52 11.31 6.98
CA ARG A 81 -3.86 11.58 6.45
C ARG A 81 -4.16 10.76 5.19
N ILE A 82 -3.23 10.75 4.24
CA ILE A 82 -3.40 10.01 2.98
C ILE A 82 -3.39 8.50 3.21
N TYR A 83 -2.49 7.98 4.03
CA TYR A 83 -2.44 6.55 4.38
C TYR A 83 -3.70 6.11 5.10
N LYS A 84 -4.19 6.89 6.07
CA LYS A 84 -5.45 6.59 6.77
C LYS A 84 -6.64 6.53 5.81
N ARG A 85 -6.70 7.42 4.81
CA ARG A 85 -7.72 7.38 3.74
C ARG A 85 -7.67 6.09 2.91
N LEU A 86 -6.50 5.45 2.81
CA LEU A 86 -6.32 4.14 2.16
C LEU A 86 -6.45 2.96 3.14
N GLY A 87 -6.87 3.20 4.39
CA GLY A 87 -6.96 2.15 5.41
C GLY A 87 -5.61 1.67 5.94
N ILE A 88 -4.54 2.47 5.76
CA ILE A 88 -3.17 2.13 6.18
C ILE A 88 -2.79 2.94 7.42
N GLU A 89 -2.28 2.24 8.43
CA GLU A 89 -1.65 2.83 9.60
C GLU A 89 -0.24 2.25 9.74
N PHE A 90 0.77 3.12 9.84
CA PHE A 90 2.15 2.72 10.08
C PHE A 90 2.48 2.83 11.57
N ASP A 91 3.05 1.78 12.14
CA ASP A 91 3.57 1.81 13.51
C ASP A 91 4.72 2.82 13.66
N ILE A 92 5.60 2.89 12.65
CA ILE A 92 6.85 3.66 12.69
C ILE A 92 7.10 4.36 11.36
N TYR A 93 7.24 5.68 11.40
CA TYR A 93 7.69 6.50 10.28
C TYR A 93 9.22 6.70 10.33
N SER A 94 9.96 5.66 9.94
CA SER A 94 11.43 5.69 9.91
C SER A 94 11.98 6.35 8.63
N GLY A 95 13.27 6.68 8.62
CA GLY A 95 13.97 7.19 7.45
C GLY A 95 15.49 7.05 7.55
N GLU A 96 16.19 7.28 6.44
CA GLU A 96 17.66 7.12 6.37
C GLU A 96 18.42 7.95 7.43
N SER A 97 17.87 9.09 7.83
CA SER A 97 18.43 9.95 8.87
C SER A 97 18.63 9.23 10.21
N GLU A 98 17.78 8.26 10.53
CA GLU A 98 17.88 7.46 11.77
C GLU A 98 19.02 6.44 11.67
N SER A 99 19.17 5.80 10.50
CA SER A 99 20.23 4.81 10.26
C SER A 99 21.62 5.40 10.07
N ALA A 100 21.73 6.70 9.79
CA ALA A 100 23.00 7.36 9.49
C ALA A 100 24.02 7.21 10.64
N GLN A 101 23.56 7.24 11.89
CA GLN A 101 24.40 7.09 13.08
C GLN A 101 25.02 5.68 13.22
N LEU A 102 24.42 4.68 12.57
CA LEU A 102 24.84 3.28 12.64
C LEU A 102 25.75 2.87 11.47
N VAL A 103 26.02 3.78 10.53
CA VAL A 103 26.94 3.54 9.41
C VAL A 103 28.34 3.10 9.87
N PRO A 104 28.96 3.69 10.93
CA PRO A 104 30.24 3.18 11.44
C PRO A 104 30.18 1.70 11.84
N GLN A 105 29.09 1.28 12.48
CA GLN A 105 28.90 -0.12 12.89
C GLN A 105 28.77 -1.06 11.69
N ALA A 106 28.09 -0.61 10.63
CA ALA A 106 28.03 -1.34 9.37
C ALA A 106 29.42 -1.54 8.76
N TYR A 107 30.27 -0.51 8.74
CA TYR A 107 31.65 -0.67 8.25
C TYR A 107 32.47 -1.63 9.11
N ASP A 108 32.36 -1.52 10.43
CA ASP A 108 33.10 -2.39 11.35
C ASP A 108 32.70 -3.85 11.22
N LEU A 109 31.40 -4.14 11.06
CA LEU A 109 30.91 -5.47 10.77
C LEU A 109 31.53 -6.02 9.47
N LEU A 110 31.43 -5.28 8.38
CA LEU A 110 31.91 -5.73 7.07
C LEU A 110 33.43 -5.89 7.04
N ARG A 111 34.17 -5.05 7.78
CA ARG A 111 35.62 -5.16 7.95
C ARG A 111 35.99 -6.40 8.76
N LYS A 112 35.31 -6.64 9.90
CA LYS A 112 35.54 -7.85 10.74
C LYS A 112 35.29 -9.14 9.99
N ARG A 113 34.33 -9.14 9.05
CA ARG A 113 34.01 -10.26 8.17
C ARG A 113 34.89 -10.35 6.92
N GLY A 114 35.86 -9.45 6.75
CA GLY A 114 36.78 -9.44 5.59
C GLY A 114 36.12 -9.09 4.26
N LEU A 115 34.92 -8.51 4.27
CA LEU A 115 34.15 -8.18 3.06
C LEU A 115 34.47 -6.79 2.50
N LEU A 116 34.80 -5.85 3.38
CA LEU A 116 35.07 -4.46 3.01
C LEU A 116 36.52 -4.28 2.54
N LYS A 117 36.71 -3.83 1.31
CA LYS A 117 38.03 -3.59 0.70
C LYS A 117 38.18 -2.10 0.35
N GLU A 118 39.36 -1.55 0.62
CA GLU A 118 39.73 -0.21 0.17
C GLU A 118 40.41 -0.31 -1.20
N GLN A 119 39.98 0.54 -2.12
CA GLN A 119 40.53 0.67 -3.48
C GLN A 119 41.67 1.68 -3.50
N GLU A 120 42.47 1.68 -4.58
CA GLU A 120 43.61 2.59 -4.74
C GLU A 120 43.21 4.08 -4.70
N ASP A 121 41.99 4.40 -5.13
CA ASP A 121 41.43 5.75 -5.11
C ASP A 121 40.88 6.16 -3.73
N GLY A 122 40.93 5.28 -2.73
CA GLY A 122 40.39 5.49 -1.38
C GLY A 122 38.89 5.18 -1.22
N ALA A 123 38.21 4.70 -2.27
CA ALA A 123 36.83 4.23 -2.15
C ALA A 123 36.78 2.89 -1.42
N TRP A 124 35.69 2.65 -0.66
CA TRP A 124 35.47 1.35 -0.01
C TRP A 124 34.38 0.57 -0.73
N VAL A 125 34.66 -0.70 -0.99
CA VAL A 125 33.80 -1.58 -1.80
C VAL A 125 33.61 -2.95 -1.16
N VAL A 126 32.54 -3.62 -1.55
CA VAL A 126 32.35 -5.07 -1.38
C VAL A 126 32.31 -5.70 -2.77
N ASP A 127 33.12 -6.73 -2.98
CA ASP A 127 33.17 -7.46 -4.25
C ASP A 127 32.24 -8.67 -4.22
N LEU A 128 31.19 -8.64 -5.05
CA LEU A 128 30.21 -9.71 -5.21
C LEU A 128 30.27 -10.33 -6.61
N THR A 129 31.41 -10.21 -7.31
CA THR A 129 31.59 -10.71 -8.67
C THR A 129 31.39 -12.23 -8.76
N ASP A 130 31.88 -12.99 -7.78
CA ASP A 130 31.68 -14.44 -7.68
C ASP A 130 30.20 -14.86 -7.51
N HIS A 131 29.33 -13.90 -7.19
CA HIS A 131 27.88 -14.07 -7.09
C HIS A 131 27.12 -13.44 -8.27
N GLY A 132 27.82 -12.95 -9.30
CA GLY A 132 27.21 -12.29 -10.46
C GLY A 132 26.62 -10.91 -10.17
N LEU A 133 26.99 -10.26 -9.06
CA LEU A 133 26.45 -8.97 -8.63
C LEU A 133 27.46 -7.80 -8.76
N GLY A 134 28.70 -8.12 -9.12
CA GLY A 134 29.80 -7.17 -9.37
C GLY A 134 30.30 -6.45 -8.12
N VAL A 135 31.15 -5.44 -8.33
CA VAL A 135 31.74 -4.63 -7.25
C VAL A 135 30.78 -3.52 -6.84
N CYS A 136 30.55 -3.39 -5.54
CA CYS A 136 29.60 -2.45 -4.96
C CYS A 136 30.34 -1.41 -4.13
N ALA A 137 30.20 -0.13 -4.46
CA ALA A 137 30.73 0.95 -3.64
C ALA A 137 29.87 1.18 -2.40
N LEU A 138 30.50 1.28 -1.23
CA LEU A 138 29.88 1.57 0.06
C LEU A 138 30.28 2.96 0.59
N ARG A 139 31.49 3.41 0.25
CA ARG A 139 32.00 4.74 0.59
C ARG A 139 32.78 5.30 -0.59
N ARG A 140 32.58 6.57 -0.91
CA ARG A 140 33.38 7.28 -1.91
C ARG A 140 34.75 7.64 -1.35
N ALA A 141 35.70 7.95 -2.24
CA ALA A 141 37.04 8.44 -1.89
C ALA A 141 37.02 9.70 -1.01
N ASP A 142 36.04 10.59 -1.22
CA ASP A 142 35.83 11.80 -0.41
C ASP A 142 35.24 11.52 0.98
N GLY A 143 34.97 10.26 1.29
CA GLY A 143 34.43 9.80 2.56
C GLY A 143 32.91 9.71 2.63
N THR A 144 32.19 10.18 1.61
CA THR A 144 30.72 10.21 1.57
C THR A 144 30.12 8.80 1.62
N THR A 145 29.13 8.61 2.49
CA THR A 145 28.37 7.35 2.62
C THR A 145 27.40 7.16 1.44
N LEU A 146 27.22 5.92 0.98
CA LEU A 146 26.26 5.60 -0.09
C LEU A 146 25.00 4.91 0.46
N TYR A 147 23.91 4.92 -0.34
CA TYR A 147 22.62 4.31 0.02
C TYR A 147 22.75 2.86 0.50
N LEU A 148 23.56 2.05 -0.19
CA LEU A 148 23.75 0.64 0.16
C LEU A 148 24.30 0.47 1.58
N THR A 149 25.22 1.34 2.02
CA THR A 149 25.75 1.31 3.39
C THR A 149 24.71 1.71 4.41
N ARG A 150 23.89 2.72 4.08
CA ARG A 150 22.78 3.16 4.95
C ARG A 150 21.74 2.06 5.11
N ASP A 151 21.46 1.31 4.04
CA ASP A 151 20.54 0.17 4.10
C ASP A 151 21.12 -1.02 4.89
N VAL A 152 22.43 -1.26 4.82
CA VAL A 152 23.10 -2.22 5.72
C VAL A 152 22.91 -1.80 7.17
N ALA A 153 23.19 -0.52 7.49
CA ALA A 153 23.01 0.02 8.84
C ALA A 153 21.54 -0.07 9.31
N ALA A 154 20.58 0.30 8.46
CA ALA A 154 19.16 0.19 8.74
C ALA A 154 18.71 -1.27 8.96
N CYS A 155 19.32 -2.23 8.24
CA CYS A 155 19.06 -3.64 8.43
C CYS A 155 19.49 -4.10 9.82
N LEU A 156 20.72 -3.76 10.23
CA LEU A 156 21.23 -4.08 11.58
C LEU A 156 20.34 -3.51 12.69
N ASP A 157 19.97 -2.25 12.55
CA ASP A 157 19.09 -1.54 13.48
C ASP A 157 17.71 -2.21 13.62
N ARG A 158 17.12 -2.68 12.52
CA ARG A 158 15.83 -3.38 12.54
C ARG A 158 15.94 -4.77 13.15
N VAL A 159 17.03 -5.49 12.91
CA VAL A 159 17.26 -6.81 13.50
C VAL A 159 17.39 -6.70 15.01
N GLU A 160 18.16 -5.73 15.49
CA GLU A 160 18.34 -5.52 16.93
C GLU A 160 17.03 -5.09 17.62
N ARG A 161 16.31 -4.14 17.02
CA ARG A 161 15.07 -3.59 17.60
C ARG A 161 13.91 -4.58 17.57
N PHE A 162 13.69 -5.27 16.45
CA PHE A 162 12.46 -6.07 16.26
C PHE A 162 12.67 -7.56 16.38
N LYS A 163 13.90 -8.06 16.17
CA LYS A 163 14.20 -9.50 16.17
C LYS A 163 13.19 -10.31 15.33
N PHE A 164 12.90 -9.80 14.14
CA PHE A 164 11.85 -10.32 13.27
C PHE A 164 12.15 -11.73 12.73
N ASP A 165 11.12 -12.52 12.51
CA ASP A 165 11.22 -13.81 11.80
C ASP A 165 11.30 -13.63 10.28
N ARG A 166 10.65 -12.60 9.74
CA ARG A 166 10.59 -12.26 8.31
C ARG A 166 10.54 -10.75 8.11
N HIS A 167 11.25 -10.25 7.10
CA HIS A 167 11.24 -8.82 6.75
C HIS A 167 11.08 -8.64 5.24
N LEU A 168 9.96 -8.04 4.88
CA LEU A 168 9.51 -7.83 3.50
C LEU A 168 9.84 -6.40 3.06
N TYR A 169 10.64 -6.27 2.01
CA TYR A 169 10.95 -5.01 1.36
C TYR A 169 10.05 -4.85 0.15
N MET A 170 9.05 -3.97 0.21
CA MET A 170 8.20 -3.63 -0.94
C MET A 170 8.82 -2.46 -1.70
N ILE A 171 9.55 -2.74 -2.80
CA ILE A 171 10.34 -1.74 -3.53
C ILE A 171 10.21 -1.97 -5.04
N GLY A 172 10.21 -0.90 -5.84
CA GLY A 172 10.14 -0.95 -7.30
C GLY A 172 11.22 -1.81 -7.96
N ASP A 173 10.90 -2.32 -9.15
CA ASP A 173 11.77 -3.18 -9.95
C ASP A 173 13.08 -2.52 -10.41
N ASP A 174 13.11 -1.19 -10.45
CA ASP A 174 14.30 -0.38 -10.72
C ASP A 174 15.40 -0.59 -9.67
N GLN A 175 15.06 -1.03 -8.46
CA GLN A 175 15.98 -1.31 -7.38
C GLN A 175 16.31 -2.81 -7.20
N ASN A 176 15.89 -3.68 -8.12
CA ASN A 176 16.12 -5.13 -8.03
C ASN A 176 17.60 -5.50 -7.81
N LEU A 177 18.53 -4.85 -8.54
CA LEU A 177 19.96 -5.12 -8.38
C LEU A 177 20.48 -4.64 -7.01
N HIS A 178 20.01 -3.48 -6.55
CA HIS A 178 20.36 -2.93 -5.25
C HIS A 178 19.94 -3.86 -4.11
N MET A 179 18.70 -4.35 -4.13
CA MET A 179 18.19 -5.28 -3.12
C MET A 179 18.92 -6.62 -3.13
N LYS A 180 19.22 -7.16 -4.32
CA LYS A 180 20.05 -8.38 -4.43
C LYS A 180 21.44 -8.20 -3.81
N ARG A 181 22.06 -7.04 -4.03
CA ARG A 181 23.37 -6.70 -3.43
C ARG A 181 23.27 -6.58 -1.92
N LEU A 182 22.29 -5.83 -1.41
CA LEU A 182 22.05 -5.68 0.02
C LEU A 182 21.89 -7.05 0.70
N PHE A 183 20.98 -7.89 0.19
CA PHE A 183 20.72 -9.19 0.81
C PHE A 183 21.91 -10.12 0.74
N LYS A 184 22.67 -10.12 -0.37
CA LYS A 184 23.90 -10.91 -0.46
C LYS A 184 24.96 -10.43 0.53
N ILE A 185 25.11 -9.11 0.72
CA ILE A 185 26.00 -8.54 1.74
C ILE A 185 25.59 -9.03 3.14
N MET A 186 24.30 -8.96 3.49
CA MET A 186 23.80 -9.43 4.78
C MET A 186 23.94 -10.96 4.95
N GLU A 187 23.78 -11.73 3.88
CA GLU A 187 24.01 -13.18 3.92
C GLU A 187 25.47 -13.50 4.23
N LEU A 188 26.42 -12.86 3.54
CA LEU A 188 27.86 -13.08 3.73
C LEU A 188 28.34 -12.57 5.09
N ALA A 189 27.84 -11.42 5.55
CA ALA A 189 28.24 -10.83 6.82
C ALA A 189 27.86 -11.69 8.04
N PHE A 190 26.96 -12.65 7.87
CA PHE A 190 26.46 -13.51 8.95
C PHE A 190 26.51 -15.01 8.62
N ALA A 191 27.29 -15.42 7.62
CA ALA A 191 27.33 -16.82 7.16
C ALA A 191 27.77 -17.81 8.26
N ASP A 192 28.67 -17.41 9.17
CA ASP A 192 29.22 -18.25 10.24
C ASP A 192 28.33 -18.34 11.49
N GLU A 193 27.34 -17.44 11.62
CA GLU A 193 26.36 -17.47 12.72
C GLU A 193 25.20 -18.42 12.44
N ALA A 194 25.13 -18.96 11.22
CA ALA A 194 24.20 -20.03 10.88
C ALA A 194 24.69 -21.36 11.49
N PRO A 195 23.87 -22.10 12.27
CA PRO A 195 24.27 -23.39 12.80
C PRO A 195 24.71 -24.34 11.67
N VAL A 196 25.92 -24.91 11.80
CA VAL A 196 26.57 -25.77 10.80
C VAL A 196 25.71 -26.99 10.39
N ALA A 197 24.72 -27.36 11.21
CA ALA A 197 23.81 -28.48 10.96
C ALA A 197 22.64 -28.16 10.01
N VAL A 198 22.36 -26.89 9.69
CA VAL A 198 21.16 -26.52 8.92
C VAL A 198 21.51 -26.17 7.49
N LYS A 199 21.79 -27.23 6.73
CA LYS A 199 22.01 -27.20 5.28
C LYS A 199 20.71 -27.15 4.46
N GLU A 200 19.54 -27.11 5.10
CA GLU A 200 18.26 -26.98 4.38
C GLU A 200 17.41 -25.84 4.97
N LYS A 201 17.34 -24.75 4.19
CA LYS A 201 16.30 -23.69 4.17
C LYS A 201 15.82 -23.13 5.54
N GLN A 202 16.30 -21.92 5.84
CA GLN A 202 15.81 -20.98 6.88
C GLN A 202 16.21 -21.25 8.34
N GLU A 203 17.33 -20.69 8.79
CA GLU A 203 17.54 -20.49 10.24
C GLU A 203 18.27 -19.18 10.63
N HIS A 204 18.90 -18.47 9.69
CA HIS A 204 19.50 -17.17 9.99
C HIS A 204 18.65 -16.04 9.41
N TRP A 205 18.37 -14.99 10.20
CA TRP A 205 17.46 -13.88 9.85
C TRP A 205 17.82 -13.20 8.53
N SER A 206 19.11 -13.19 8.16
CA SER A 206 19.58 -12.58 6.90
C SER A 206 19.06 -13.31 5.65
N ARG A 207 18.63 -14.58 5.80
CA ARG A 207 17.91 -15.34 4.76
C ARG A 207 16.39 -15.17 4.81
N SER A 208 15.88 -14.45 5.81
CA SER A 208 14.47 -14.09 5.95
C SER A 208 14.15 -12.69 5.39
N LEU A 209 15.14 -12.01 4.82
CA LEU A 209 14.96 -10.79 4.03
C LEU A 209 14.40 -11.16 2.66
N GLN A 210 13.30 -10.53 2.25
CA GLN A 210 12.69 -10.79 0.96
C GLN A 210 12.31 -9.48 0.27
N HIS A 211 12.59 -9.40 -1.03
CA HIS A 211 12.19 -8.28 -1.87
C HIS A 211 10.89 -8.66 -2.60
N ILE A 212 9.85 -7.86 -2.35
CA ILE A 212 8.61 -7.87 -3.10
C ILE A 212 8.71 -6.74 -4.13
N SER A 213 9.05 -7.12 -5.36
CA SER A 213 9.23 -6.18 -6.46
C SER A 213 7.90 -5.84 -7.12
N PHE A 214 7.71 -4.57 -7.47
CA PHE A 214 6.58 -4.11 -8.26
C PHE A 214 7.04 -3.26 -9.45
N GLY A 215 6.31 -3.35 -10.55
CA GLY A 215 6.58 -2.61 -11.78
C GLY A 215 6.12 -1.15 -11.66
N LYS A 216 6.80 -0.28 -12.40
CA LYS A 216 6.54 1.16 -12.36
C LYS A 216 5.21 1.57 -13.01
N VAL A 217 4.55 2.57 -12.43
CA VAL A 217 3.48 3.31 -13.11
C VAL A 217 4.10 4.34 -14.06
N GLN A 218 3.84 4.18 -15.35
CA GLN A 218 4.31 5.03 -16.44
C GLN A 218 3.34 6.22 -16.65
N GLY A 219 3.77 7.23 -17.42
CA GLY A 219 2.96 8.43 -17.70
C GLY A 219 3.04 9.55 -16.65
N MET A 220 3.55 9.28 -15.45
CA MET A 220 3.77 10.28 -14.40
C MET A 220 5.22 10.77 -14.40
N SER A 221 5.46 12.02 -14.80
CA SER A 221 6.81 12.60 -14.91
C SER A 221 6.93 13.96 -14.24
N THR A 222 7.62 13.92 -13.10
CA THR A 222 8.03 15.05 -12.26
C THR A 222 8.84 16.11 -13.01
N ARG A 223 9.80 15.69 -13.86
CA ARG A 223 10.70 16.60 -14.60
C ARG A 223 10.06 17.32 -15.79
N LYS A 224 8.84 16.94 -16.18
CA LYS A 224 8.12 17.51 -17.33
C LYS A 224 6.88 18.33 -16.90
N GLY A 225 6.69 18.57 -15.60
CA GLY A 225 5.51 19.27 -15.07
C GLY A 225 4.23 18.43 -15.00
N ASN A 226 4.32 17.12 -15.28
CA ASN A 226 3.18 16.19 -15.30
C ASN A 226 3.15 15.33 -14.02
N ALA A 227 3.45 15.92 -12.87
CA ALA A 227 3.30 15.20 -11.61
C ALA A 227 1.80 15.06 -11.29
N VAL A 228 1.37 13.84 -11.07
CA VAL A 228 0.02 13.54 -10.58
C VAL A 228 0.19 13.11 -9.13
N PHE A 229 -0.44 13.82 -8.21
CA PHE A 229 -0.38 13.48 -6.79
C PHE A 229 -1.45 12.43 -6.46
N LEU A 230 -1.14 11.56 -5.51
CA LEU A 230 -2.07 10.52 -5.05
C LEU A 230 -3.36 11.13 -4.47
N GLU A 231 -3.24 12.25 -3.74
CA GLU A 231 -4.40 13.00 -3.23
C GLU A 231 -5.33 13.42 -4.38
N ASP A 232 -4.77 14.00 -5.45
CA ASP A 232 -5.56 14.41 -6.62
C ASP A 232 -6.22 13.21 -7.32
N ILE A 233 -5.57 12.03 -7.34
CA ILE A 233 -6.15 10.80 -7.89
C ILE A 233 -7.38 10.39 -7.08
N LEU A 234 -7.25 10.35 -5.76
CA LEU A 234 -8.33 9.94 -4.86
C LEU A 234 -9.49 10.95 -4.89
N ASP A 235 -9.20 12.25 -4.87
CA ASP A 235 -10.21 13.33 -4.96
C ASP A 235 -10.98 13.29 -6.27
N THR A 236 -10.27 13.04 -7.38
CA THR A 236 -10.92 12.87 -8.69
C THR A 236 -11.77 11.61 -8.74
N ALA A 237 -11.29 10.50 -8.16
CA ALA A 237 -12.05 9.26 -8.09
C ALA A 237 -13.34 9.46 -7.26
N GLN A 238 -13.22 10.06 -6.07
CA GLN A 238 -14.37 10.42 -5.22
C GLN A 238 -15.36 11.31 -5.96
N SER A 239 -14.89 12.39 -6.58
CA SER A 239 -15.76 13.33 -7.31
C SER A 239 -16.49 12.64 -8.46
N THR A 240 -15.79 11.78 -9.21
CA THR A 240 -16.41 11.01 -10.30
C THR A 240 -17.47 10.04 -9.79
N MET A 241 -17.23 9.38 -8.65
CA MET A 241 -18.23 8.49 -8.04
C MET A 241 -19.43 9.25 -7.54
N LEU A 242 -19.23 10.43 -6.93
CA LEU A 242 -20.30 11.27 -6.45
C LEU A 242 -21.22 11.73 -7.60
N GLU A 243 -20.65 12.14 -8.73
CA GLU A 243 -21.43 12.50 -9.92
C GLU A 243 -22.22 11.31 -10.48
N LYS A 244 -21.60 10.12 -10.57
CA LYS A 244 -22.29 8.89 -11.00
C LYS A 244 -23.42 8.50 -10.08
N MET A 245 -23.27 8.65 -8.76
CA MET A 245 -24.33 8.37 -7.80
C MET A 245 -25.54 9.30 -7.99
N LYS A 246 -25.31 10.58 -8.34
CA LYS A 246 -26.38 11.56 -8.60
C LYS A 246 -27.19 11.28 -9.86
N GLU A 247 -26.65 10.52 -10.84
CA GLU A 247 -27.37 10.15 -12.06
C GLU A 247 -28.66 9.36 -11.76
N ASN A 248 -28.72 8.62 -10.64
CA ASN A 248 -29.93 7.96 -10.17
C ASN A 248 -30.47 8.61 -8.89
N GLN A 249 -31.23 9.69 -9.07
CA GLN A 249 -31.75 10.50 -7.95
C GLN A 249 -32.53 9.68 -6.91
N ALA A 250 -33.27 8.66 -7.33
CA ALA A 250 -34.04 7.81 -6.42
C ALA A 250 -33.13 6.98 -5.50
N LYS A 251 -32.08 6.37 -6.05
CA LYS A 251 -31.08 5.64 -5.24
C LYS A 251 -30.24 6.59 -4.39
N PHE A 252 -29.84 7.73 -4.95
CA PHE A 252 -29.09 8.76 -4.23
C PHE A 252 -29.83 9.23 -2.98
N ASN A 253 -31.12 9.55 -3.11
CA ASN A 253 -31.95 9.96 -1.98
C ASN A 253 -32.12 8.82 -0.97
N ALA A 254 -32.35 7.58 -1.42
CA ALA A 254 -32.47 6.43 -0.53
C ALA A 254 -31.19 6.17 0.29
N VAL A 255 -30.01 6.31 -0.33
CA VAL A 255 -28.72 6.22 0.38
C VAL A 255 -28.63 7.33 1.41
N LYS A 256 -28.87 8.58 0.99
CA LYS A 256 -28.81 9.74 1.88
C LYS A 256 -29.76 9.63 3.08
N GLU A 257 -31.00 9.21 2.88
CA GLU A 257 -31.98 9.00 3.93
C GLU A 257 -31.53 7.89 4.88
N SER A 258 -31.04 6.77 4.35
CA SER A 258 -30.57 5.64 5.15
C SER A 258 -29.38 6.02 6.05
N LEU A 259 -28.46 6.87 5.57
CA LEU A 259 -27.32 7.34 6.36
C LEU A 259 -27.72 8.32 7.47
N GLN A 260 -28.86 9.02 7.33
CA GLN A 260 -29.39 9.91 8.38
C GLN A 260 -30.06 9.14 9.51
N GLU A 261 -30.67 7.98 9.23
CA GLU A 261 -31.28 7.14 10.26
C GLU A 261 -30.23 6.53 11.20
N ASP A 262 -29.06 6.14 10.67
CA ASP A 262 -27.98 5.54 11.48
C ASP A 262 -27.32 6.56 12.44
N THR A 263 -27.43 7.87 12.20
CA THR A 263 -26.86 8.93 13.06
C THR A 263 -27.82 9.44 14.15
N ALA A 264 -29.10 9.07 14.10
CA ALA A 264 -30.11 9.46 15.09
C ALA A 264 -30.15 8.51 16.31
N GLY A 265 -29.56 7.32 16.22
CA GLY A 265 -29.35 6.40 17.34
C GLY A 265 -28.09 6.75 18.10
N GLY A 266 -28.19 7.71 19.03
CA GLY A 266 -27.05 8.25 19.77
C GLY A 266 -26.20 7.19 20.48
N GLU A 267 -24.97 7.02 20.00
CA GLU A 267 -23.71 6.79 20.71
C GLU A 267 -22.62 6.78 19.62
N ASP A 268 -21.45 7.36 19.91
CA ASP A 268 -20.34 7.56 18.97
C ASP A 268 -19.85 6.24 18.33
N VAL A 269 -20.51 5.77 17.28
CA VAL A 269 -19.94 4.78 16.36
C VAL A 269 -18.98 5.54 15.44
N GLN A 270 -17.76 5.75 15.93
CA GLN A 270 -16.63 6.15 15.10
C GLN A 270 -16.30 5.01 14.13
N GLY A 271 -17.01 4.94 13.00
CA GLY A 271 -16.67 4.00 11.94
C GLY A 271 -17.86 3.51 11.13
N GLN A 272 -18.59 4.41 10.48
CA GLN A 272 -19.23 4.16 9.18
C GLN A 272 -19.64 5.52 8.56
N GLY A 273 -19.36 5.69 7.28
CA GLY A 273 -19.44 6.98 6.56
C GLY A 273 -20.80 7.68 6.64
N GLY A 274 -20.93 8.63 7.56
CA GLY A 274 -22.16 9.41 7.79
C GLY A 274 -22.55 10.40 6.69
N SER A 275 -21.98 10.32 5.49
CA SER A 275 -22.34 11.17 4.36
C SER A 275 -22.19 10.47 3.01
N VAL A 276 -22.89 10.98 2.00
CA VAL A 276 -22.80 10.46 0.63
C VAL A 276 -21.40 10.66 0.04
N GLU A 277 -20.70 11.70 0.46
CA GLU A 277 -19.31 11.97 0.09
C GLU A 277 -18.35 10.91 0.63
N ALA A 278 -18.59 10.39 1.84
CA ALA A 278 -17.79 9.30 2.41
C ALA A 278 -18.03 7.98 1.65
N VAL A 279 -19.27 7.68 1.28
CA VAL A 279 -19.60 6.54 0.41
C VAL A 279 -18.87 6.69 -0.93
N ALA A 280 -18.98 7.86 -1.58
CA ALA A 280 -18.31 8.14 -2.84
C ALA A 280 -16.77 8.01 -2.73
N ASP A 281 -16.18 8.42 -1.61
CA ASP A 281 -14.75 8.28 -1.37
C ASP A 281 -14.35 6.81 -1.32
N GLN A 282 -15.10 6.01 -0.56
CA GLN A 282 -14.83 4.58 -0.43
C GLN A 282 -15.00 3.83 -1.76
N LEU A 283 -15.94 4.26 -2.61
CA LEU A 283 -16.07 3.75 -3.98
C LEU A 283 -14.87 4.14 -4.84
N GLY A 284 -14.41 5.38 -4.74
CA GLY A 284 -13.23 5.86 -5.44
C GLY A 284 -11.97 5.09 -5.04
N ILE A 285 -11.73 4.92 -3.73
CA ILE A 285 -10.63 4.12 -3.19
C ILE A 285 -10.69 2.68 -3.70
N SER A 286 -11.89 2.07 -3.64
CA SER A 286 -12.08 0.70 -4.13
C SER A 286 -11.74 0.57 -5.61
N ALA A 287 -12.12 1.55 -6.43
CA ALA A 287 -11.76 1.58 -7.85
C ALA A 287 -10.25 1.66 -8.06
N VAL A 288 -9.56 2.57 -7.36
CA VAL A 288 -8.11 2.77 -7.49
C VAL A 288 -7.31 1.54 -7.03
N VAL A 289 -7.62 1.00 -5.84
CA VAL A 289 -6.89 -0.14 -5.25
C VAL A 289 -7.07 -1.40 -6.09
N ILE A 290 -8.30 -1.74 -6.46
CA ILE A 290 -8.56 -2.93 -7.29
C ILE A 290 -7.91 -2.81 -8.65
N GLN A 291 -7.89 -1.59 -9.21
CA GLN A 291 -7.26 -1.38 -10.49
C GLN A 291 -5.75 -1.62 -10.44
N ASP A 292 -5.08 -1.22 -9.37
CA ASP A 292 -3.66 -1.48 -9.15
C ASP A 292 -3.40 -2.98 -8.93
N PHE A 293 -4.22 -3.63 -8.10
CA PHE A 293 -4.02 -5.02 -7.69
C PHE A 293 -4.50 -6.08 -8.68
N GLN A 294 -5.22 -5.70 -9.74
CA GLN A 294 -5.77 -6.67 -10.71
C GLN A 294 -4.70 -7.41 -11.51
N ALA A 295 -3.58 -6.75 -11.82
CA ALA A 295 -2.47 -7.35 -12.53
C ALA A 295 -1.41 -7.86 -11.56
N ARG A 296 -0.53 -8.76 -12.03
CA ARG A 296 0.67 -9.14 -11.25
C ARG A 296 1.51 -7.90 -10.95
N SER A 297 2.02 -7.84 -9.72
CA SER A 297 2.72 -6.65 -9.21
C SER A 297 3.90 -6.23 -10.09
N ASN A 298 4.57 -7.18 -10.76
CA ASN A 298 5.76 -6.93 -11.57
C ASN A 298 5.50 -6.34 -12.98
N LYS A 299 4.25 -6.24 -13.46
CA LYS A 299 3.99 -5.86 -14.86
C LYS A 299 4.07 -4.36 -15.12
N GLY A 300 3.92 -3.52 -14.10
CA GLY A 300 3.76 -2.07 -14.27
C GLY A 300 2.55 -1.73 -15.16
N TYR A 301 2.25 -0.44 -15.33
CA TYR A 301 1.21 0.00 -16.26
C TYR A 301 1.28 1.50 -16.58
N GLU A 302 0.66 1.91 -17.68
CA GLU A 302 0.49 3.33 -18.03
C GLU A 302 -0.67 3.95 -17.23
N PHE A 303 -0.41 5.06 -16.56
CA PHE A 303 -1.44 5.79 -15.83
C PHE A 303 -2.56 6.28 -16.76
N SER A 304 -3.82 6.15 -16.32
CA SER A 304 -4.98 6.62 -17.07
C SER A 304 -6.10 7.00 -16.12
N TRP A 305 -6.56 8.26 -16.21
CA TRP A 305 -7.71 8.75 -15.46
C TRP A 305 -8.97 7.92 -15.72
N LYS A 306 -9.23 7.56 -16.98
CA LYS A 306 -10.36 6.70 -17.36
C LYS A 306 -10.31 5.36 -16.63
N ARG A 307 -9.12 4.79 -16.50
CA ARG A 307 -8.90 3.51 -15.84
C ARG A 307 -9.15 3.60 -14.32
N MET A 308 -8.78 4.72 -13.69
CA MET A 308 -9.02 4.96 -12.26
C MET A 308 -10.49 5.27 -11.92
N THR A 309 -11.29 5.69 -12.90
CA THR A 309 -12.69 6.10 -12.71
C THR A 309 -13.70 5.17 -13.38
N GLU A 310 -13.24 4.05 -13.95
CA GLU A 310 -14.09 3.06 -14.59
C GLU A 310 -15.02 2.41 -13.57
N SER A 311 -16.31 2.36 -13.89
CA SER A 311 -17.35 1.81 -13.01
C SER A 311 -18.00 0.55 -13.56
N THR A 312 -17.62 0.13 -14.77
CA THR A 312 -18.20 -1.04 -15.43
C THR A 312 -17.20 -2.18 -15.54
N GLY A 313 -17.70 -3.42 -15.43
CA GLY A 313 -16.88 -4.63 -15.48
C GLY A 313 -16.23 -4.99 -14.14
N ASN A 314 -15.09 -5.68 -14.20
CA ASN A 314 -14.34 -6.15 -13.04
C ASN A 314 -13.60 -4.98 -12.36
N THR A 315 -14.33 -4.18 -11.59
CA THR A 315 -13.84 -3.01 -10.85
C THR A 315 -14.10 -3.17 -9.35
N GLY A 316 -13.46 -2.35 -8.51
CA GLY A 316 -13.76 -2.36 -7.07
C GLY A 316 -15.19 -1.95 -6.75
N ILE A 317 -15.83 -1.16 -7.61
CA ILE A 317 -17.25 -0.79 -7.48
C ILE A 317 -18.14 -2.02 -7.65
N TYR A 318 -17.78 -2.94 -8.56
CA TYR A 318 -18.53 -4.20 -8.71
C TYR A 318 -18.49 -5.05 -7.43
N LEU A 319 -17.33 -5.14 -6.77
CA LEU A 319 -17.19 -5.85 -5.50
C LEU A 319 -18.04 -5.20 -4.40
N GLN A 320 -17.99 -3.87 -4.29
CA GLN A 320 -18.81 -3.10 -3.34
C GLN A 320 -20.31 -3.31 -3.59
N TYR A 321 -20.74 -3.29 -4.86
CA TYR A 321 -22.14 -3.55 -5.22
C TYR A 321 -22.58 -4.97 -4.86
N ALA A 322 -21.75 -5.98 -5.13
CA ALA A 322 -22.05 -7.37 -4.79
C ALA A 322 -22.21 -7.55 -3.27
N TYR A 323 -21.34 -6.92 -2.47
CA TYR A 323 -21.42 -6.93 -1.01
C TYR A 323 -22.68 -6.21 -0.49
N ALA A 324 -22.91 -4.95 -0.91
CA ALA A 324 -24.06 -4.15 -0.50
C ALA A 324 -25.40 -4.83 -0.86
N ARG A 325 -25.46 -5.51 -2.01
CA ARG A 325 -26.65 -6.27 -2.42
C ARG A 325 -26.97 -7.40 -1.45
N LEU A 326 -25.96 -8.13 -0.96
CA LEU A 326 -26.17 -9.19 0.03
C LEU A 326 -26.63 -8.62 1.37
N CYS A 327 -26.06 -7.49 1.84
CA CYS A 327 -26.58 -6.76 3.00
C CYS A 327 -28.06 -6.40 2.81
N GLY A 328 -28.43 -5.92 1.63
CA GLY A 328 -29.81 -5.59 1.28
C GLY A 328 -30.77 -6.79 1.34
N ILE A 329 -30.33 -7.98 0.90
CA ILE A 329 -31.13 -9.21 0.98
C ILE A 329 -31.35 -9.61 2.43
N GLU A 330 -30.29 -9.60 3.24
CA GLU A 330 -30.36 -9.88 4.69
C GLU A 330 -31.40 -8.98 5.36
N ASN A 331 -31.28 -7.66 5.15
CA ASN A 331 -32.16 -6.65 5.76
C ASN A 331 -33.63 -6.72 5.27
N LYS A 332 -33.87 -7.11 4.01
CA LYS A 332 -35.23 -7.07 3.40
C LYS A 332 -35.97 -8.41 3.38
N SER A 333 -35.28 -9.52 3.62
CA SER A 333 -35.88 -10.86 3.54
C SER A 333 -36.88 -11.15 4.67
N GLY A 334 -36.67 -10.53 5.84
CA GLY A 334 -37.35 -10.88 7.09
C GLY A 334 -37.07 -12.31 7.57
N THR A 335 -36.07 -13.00 6.98
CA THR A 335 -35.61 -14.32 7.41
C THR A 335 -34.46 -14.12 8.37
N LYS A 336 -34.55 -14.70 9.57
CA LYS A 336 -33.44 -14.65 10.53
C LYS A 336 -32.33 -15.61 10.10
N LEU A 337 -31.09 -15.25 10.38
CA LEU A 337 -29.97 -16.16 10.17
C LEU A 337 -30.10 -17.35 11.12
N ASN A 338 -30.17 -18.56 10.56
CA ASN A 338 -30.15 -19.81 11.32
C ASN A 338 -28.87 -20.59 10.97
N PRO A 339 -27.86 -20.65 11.86
CA PRO A 339 -26.63 -21.42 11.63
C PRO A 339 -26.86 -22.93 11.49
N SER A 340 -28.00 -23.45 11.95
CA SER A 340 -28.40 -24.86 11.87
C SER A 340 -29.40 -25.14 10.75
N ALA A 341 -29.54 -24.22 9.78
CA ALA A 341 -30.46 -24.39 8.65
C ALA A 341 -30.17 -25.69 7.87
N ASN A 342 -31.21 -26.32 7.35
CA ASN A 342 -31.09 -27.56 6.58
C ASN A 342 -30.49 -27.30 5.19
N THR A 343 -29.16 -27.37 5.08
CA THR A 343 -28.44 -27.12 3.82
C THR A 343 -28.68 -28.17 2.74
N ALA A 344 -29.27 -29.33 3.07
CA ALA A 344 -29.66 -30.33 2.07
C ALA A 344 -30.76 -29.83 1.11
N LEU A 345 -31.45 -28.74 1.46
CA LEU A 345 -32.45 -28.09 0.61
C LEU A 345 -31.82 -27.25 -0.53
N LEU A 346 -30.53 -26.96 -0.46
CA LEU A 346 -29.77 -26.23 -1.48
C LEU A 346 -29.39 -27.17 -2.62
N THR A 347 -30.33 -27.38 -3.55
CA THR A 347 -30.21 -28.37 -4.63
C THR A 347 -29.90 -27.74 -5.99
N GLU A 348 -30.00 -26.41 -6.08
CA GLU A 348 -29.75 -25.65 -7.29
C GLU A 348 -28.26 -25.67 -7.65
N PRO A 349 -27.90 -25.78 -8.95
CA PRO A 349 -26.51 -25.73 -9.39
C PRO A 349 -25.76 -24.48 -8.91
N GLU A 350 -26.43 -23.33 -8.90
CA GLU A 350 -25.87 -22.05 -8.45
C GLU A 350 -25.59 -22.04 -6.95
N ALA A 351 -26.37 -22.77 -6.16
CA ALA A 351 -26.12 -22.91 -4.73
C ALA A 351 -24.85 -23.74 -4.47
N PHE A 352 -24.68 -24.83 -5.23
CA PHE A 352 -23.46 -25.65 -5.17
C PHE A 352 -22.22 -24.87 -5.62
N GLU A 353 -22.30 -24.15 -6.74
CA GLU A 353 -21.21 -23.32 -7.25
C GLU A 353 -20.76 -22.26 -6.23
N LEU A 354 -21.73 -21.55 -5.63
CA LEU A 354 -21.45 -20.54 -4.62
C LEU A 354 -20.83 -21.16 -3.35
N ALA A 355 -21.36 -22.29 -2.88
CA ALA A 355 -20.81 -23.00 -1.73
C ALA A 355 -19.36 -23.46 -1.99
N ASN A 356 -19.08 -23.98 -3.19
CA ASN A 356 -17.74 -24.35 -3.60
C ASN A 356 -16.80 -23.12 -3.61
N MET A 357 -17.27 -21.97 -4.13
CA MET A 357 -16.47 -20.74 -4.13
C MET A 357 -16.13 -20.22 -2.73
N ILE A 358 -17.07 -20.33 -1.79
CA ILE A 358 -16.83 -20.02 -0.38
C ILE A 358 -15.77 -20.97 0.20
N SER A 359 -15.88 -22.27 -0.09
CA SER A 359 -15.03 -23.30 0.51
C SER A 359 -13.54 -23.17 0.17
N ILE A 360 -13.20 -22.63 -1.00
CA ILE A 360 -11.80 -22.52 -1.43
C ILE A 360 -11.09 -21.25 -0.92
N TYR A 361 -11.80 -20.33 -0.24
CA TYR A 361 -11.21 -19.09 0.25
C TYR A 361 -9.95 -19.30 1.12
N PRO A 362 -9.89 -20.27 2.05
CA PRO A 362 -8.69 -20.56 2.82
C PRO A 362 -7.49 -20.93 1.94
N ASP A 363 -7.70 -21.72 0.89
CA ASP A 363 -6.61 -22.11 -0.02
C ASP A 363 -6.08 -20.91 -0.81
N ILE A 364 -6.97 -20.02 -1.27
CA ILE A 364 -6.58 -18.80 -1.98
C ILE A 364 -5.78 -17.86 -1.06
N THR A 365 -6.20 -17.70 0.20
CA THR A 365 -5.48 -16.85 1.16
C THR A 365 -4.11 -17.44 1.51
N LEU A 366 -4.02 -18.75 1.72
CA LEU A 366 -2.75 -19.43 1.97
C LEU A 366 -1.81 -19.32 0.77
N GLN A 367 -2.32 -19.53 -0.44
CA GLN A 367 -1.53 -19.39 -1.65
C GLN A 367 -1.05 -17.94 -1.84
N THR A 368 -1.90 -16.96 -1.52
CA THR A 368 -1.53 -15.53 -1.57
C THR A 368 -0.44 -15.20 -0.56
N LEU A 369 -0.43 -15.80 0.63
CA LEU A 369 0.65 -15.62 1.60
C LEU A 369 2.00 -16.16 1.10
N GLN A 370 1.97 -17.23 0.31
CA GLN A 370 3.16 -17.84 -0.29
C GLN A 370 3.69 -17.05 -1.49
N THR A 371 2.79 -16.59 -2.37
CA THR A 371 3.16 -15.86 -3.60
C THR A 371 3.36 -14.37 -3.36
N LEU A 372 2.70 -13.83 -2.33
CA LEU A 372 2.61 -12.40 -2.02
C LEU A 372 2.01 -11.58 -3.17
N GLU A 373 1.08 -12.17 -3.93
CA GLU A 373 0.45 -11.57 -5.11
C GLU A 373 -1.02 -11.19 -4.83
N PRO A 374 -1.36 -9.90 -4.65
CA PRO A 374 -2.72 -9.48 -4.33
C PRO A 374 -3.72 -9.78 -5.46
N SER A 375 -3.24 -9.87 -6.71
CA SER A 375 -4.07 -10.24 -7.88
C SER A 375 -4.75 -11.60 -7.73
N MET A 376 -4.23 -12.50 -6.90
CA MET A 376 -4.86 -13.79 -6.62
C MET A 376 -6.19 -13.60 -5.86
N ILE A 377 -6.18 -12.79 -4.81
CA ILE A 377 -7.38 -12.44 -4.05
C ILE A 377 -8.35 -11.65 -4.95
N VAL A 378 -7.87 -10.68 -5.71
CA VAL A 378 -8.73 -9.89 -6.62
C VAL A 378 -9.48 -10.78 -7.61
N ASN A 379 -8.77 -11.69 -8.29
CA ASN A 379 -9.39 -12.60 -9.26
C ASN A 379 -10.37 -13.56 -8.59
N TYR A 380 -10.04 -14.07 -7.40
CA TYR A 380 -10.96 -14.87 -6.60
C TYR A 380 -12.24 -14.10 -6.24
N LEU A 381 -12.12 -12.86 -5.77
CA LEU A 381 -13.28 -12.05 -5.38
C LEU A 381 -14.18 -11.70 -6.56
N PHE A 382 -13.62 -11.51 -7.76
CA PHE A 382 -14.44 -11.39 -8.97
C PHE A 382 -15.21 -12.67 -9.27
N ASN A 383 -14.55 -13.84 -9.24
CA ASN A 383 -15.24 -15.12 -9.47
C ASN A 383 -16.34 -15.37 -8.42
N LEU A 384 -16.05 -15.11 -7.14
CA LEU A 384 -17.02 -15.18 -6.06
C LEU A 384 -18.20 -14.21 -6.31
N SER A 385 -17.93 -12.99 -6.76
CA SER A 385 -18.98 -11.99 -7.02
C SER A 385 -19.85 -12.35 -8.23
N HIS A 386 -19.26 -12.99 -9.26
CA HIS A 386 -20.02 -13.55 -10.39
C HIS A 386 -20.90 -14.72 -9.94
N ALA A 387 -20.39 -15.63 -9.11
CA ALA A 387 -21.17 -16.72 -8.51
C ALA A 387 -22.30 -16.19 -7.61
N ILE A 388 -22.04 -15.16 -6.81
CA ILE A 388 -23.06 -14.44 -6.02
C ILE A 388 -24.14 -13.87 -6.94
N SER A 389 -23.76 -13.22 -8.04
CA SER A 389 -24.71 -12.64 -8.99
C SER A 389 -25.59 -13.71 -9.63
N SER A 390 -25.01 -14.86 -10.00
CA SER A 390 -25.72 -16.02 -10.53
C SER A 390 -26.72 -16.58 -9.51
N ALA A 391 -26.25 -16.90 -8.31
CA ALA A 391 -27.07 -17.40 -7.20
C ALA A 391 -28.21 -16.44 -6.83
N ASN A 392 -27.96 -15.13 -6.78
CA ASN A 392 -28.98 -14.13 -6.48
C ASN A 392 -30.13 -14.09 -7.50
N SER A 393 -29.91 -14.53 -8.75
CA SER A 393 -30.97 -14.58 -9.76
C SER A 393 -31.92 -15.75 -9.57
N VAL A 394 -31.49 -16.79 -8.84
CA VAL A 394 -32.23 -18.06 -8.65
C VAL A 394 -32.69 -18.23 -7.20
N LEU A 395 -31.83 -17.97 -6.23
CA LEU A 395 -32.03 -18.21 -4.80
C LEU A 395 -32.80 -17.06 -4.14
N ASN A 396 -34.08 -16.93 -4.47
CA ASN A 396 -34.94 -15.93 -3.85
C ASN A 396 -35.27 -16.32 -2.40
N VAL A 397 -34.80 -15.56 -1.41
CA VAL A 397 -35.08 -15.79 0.02
C VAL A 397 -36.47 -15.27 0.42
N LYS A 398 -36.76 -14.01 0.11
CA LYS A 398 -38.01 -13.36 0.51
C LYS A 398 -39.24 -14.09 -0.06
N GLY A 399 -39.16 -14.44 -1.34
CA GLY A 399 -40.27 -15.07 -2.05
C GLY A 399 -40.58 -16.48 -1.58
N VAL A 400 -39.60 -17.29 -1.15
CA VAL A 400 -39.88 -18.62 -0.59
C VAL A 400 -40.40 -18.53 0.84
N ARG A 401 -39.90 -17.56 1.63
CA ARG A 401 -40.48 -17.26 2.95
C ARG A 401 -41.95 -16.84 2.86
N GLU A 402 -42.29 -15.94 1.95
CA GLU A 402 -43.68 -15.48 1.74
C GLU A 402 -44.63 -16.61 1.29
N LYS A 403 -44.09 -17.67 0.69
CA LYS A 403 -44.84 -18.89 0.35
C LYS A 403 -44.96 -19.89 1.50
N GLY A 404 -44.36 -19.60 2.67
CA GLY A 404 -44.35 -20.48 3.84
C GLY A 404 -43.25 -21.55 3.84
N GLU A 405 -42.27 -21.47 2.93
CA GLU A 405 -41.13 -22.40 2.86
C GLU A 405 -39.97 -21.92 3.73
N GLU A 406 -40.18 -21.88 5.05
CA GLU A 406 -39.25 -21.25 6.01
C GLU A 406 -37.89 -21.93 6.07
N GLU A 407 -37.83 -23.27 6.10
CA GLU A 407 -36.55 -24.01 6.11
C GLU A 407 -35.69 -23.73 4.87
N LEU A 408 -36.30 -23.60 3.69
CA LEU A 408 -35.59 -23.26 2.46
C LEU A 408 -35.11 -21.80 2.46
N ALA A 409 -35.93 -20.89 3.00
CA ALA A 409 -35.54 -19.49 3.18
C ALA A 409 -34.30 -19.38 4.08
N GLU A 410 -34.29 -20.08 5.21
CA GLU A 410 -33.18 -20.13 6.15
C GLU A 410 -31.91 -20.71 5.50
N ALA A 411 -32.03 -21.82 4.76
CA ALA A 411 -30.90 -22.44 4.07
C ALA A 411 -30.28 -21.50 3.02
N ARG A 412 -31.11 -20.85 2.20
CA ARG A 412 -30.65 -19.87 1.19
C ARG A 412 -30.04 -18.63 1.85
N MET A 413 -30.64 -18.13 2.94
CA MET A 413 -30.09 -17.01 3.70
C MET A 413 -28.71 -17.34 4.29
N LEU A 414 -28.53 -18.53 4.86
CA LEU A 414 -27.24 -18.96 5.41
C LEU A 414 -26.14 -18.98 4.33
N LEU A 415 -26.43 -19.48 3.13
CA LEU A 415 -25.48 -19.49 2.02
C LEU A 415 -25.10 -18.07 1.56
N LEU A 416 -26.09 -17.20 1.35
CA LEU A 416 -25.87 -15.82 0.91
C LEU A 416 -25.14 -14.98 1.97
N TRP A 417 -25.45 -15.19 3.25
CA TRP A 417 -24.73 -14.59 4.36
C TRP A 417 -23.27 -15.06 4.40
N SER A 418 -23.03 -16.36 4.21
CA SER A 418 -21.67 -16.92 4.17
C SER A 418 -20.85 -16.34 3.01
N ALA A 419 -21.49 -16.14 1.85
CA ALA A 419 -20.89 -15.45 0.71
C ALA A 419 -20.54 -14.00 1.03
N ARG A 420 -21.44 -13.27 1.72
CA ARG A 420 -21.22 -11.88 2.15
C ARG A 420 -20.02 -11.76 3.07
N VAL A 421 -19.95 -12.60 4.09
CA VAL A 421 -18.82 -12.63 5.05
C VAL A 421 -17.51 -12.93 4.31
N THR A 422 -17.50 -13.92 3.42
CA THR A 422 -16.32 -14.30 2.65
C THR A 422 -15.83 -13.17 1.74
N LEU A 423 -16.75 -12.55 1.00
CA LEU A 423 -16.44 -11.40 0.14
C LEU A 423 -15.90 -10.22 0.97
N GLY A 424 -16.57 -9.89 2.09
CA GLY A 424 -16.13 -8.83 2.99
C GLY A 424 -14.75 -9.06 3.59
N ASN A 425 -14.43 -10.31 3.96
CA ASN A 425 -13.10 -10.67 4.46
C ASN A 425 -12.03 -10.49 3.38
N GLY A 426 -12.30 -10.95 2.15
CA GLY A 426 -11.37 -10.75 1.03
C GLY A 426 -11.14 -9.28 0.69
N MET A 427 -12.20 -8.47 0.70
CA MET A 427 -12.10 -7.02 0.49
C MET A 427 -11.23 -6.35 1.57
N ARG A 428 -11.41 -6.71 2.85
CA ARG A 428 -10.59 -6.17 3.95
C ARG A 428 -9.12 -6.59 3.87
N ILE A 429 -8.81 -7.81 3.41
CA ILE A 429 -7.42 -8.22 3.15
C ILE A 429 -6.74 -7.30 2.12
N LEU A 430 -7.50 -6.78 1.15
CA LEU A 430 -6.99 -5.83 0.15
C LEU A 430 -6.94 -4.38 0.67
N GLY A 431 -7.28 -4.13 1.94
CA GLY A 431 -7.37 -2.78 2.52
C GLY A 431 -8.64 -2.02 2.15
N LEU A 432 -9.66 -2.70 1.60
CA LEU A 432 -10.94 -2.08 1.29
C LEU A 432 -11.89 -2.16 2.48
N GLU A 433 -12.68 -1.10 2.67
CA GLU A 433 -13.81 -1.08 3.59
C GLU A 433 -15.11 -1.44 2.82
N PRO A 434 -15.76 -2.57 3.11
CA PRO A 434 -17.00 -2.96 2.45
C PRO A 434 -18.18 -2.07 2.88
N LEU A 435 -18.88 -1.51 1.90
CA LEU A 435 -20.05 -0.65 2.10
C LEU A 435 -21.31 -1.49 2.20
N GLU A 436 -22.06 -1.37 3.29
CA GLU A 436 -23.33 -2.09 3.45
C GLU A 436 -24.45 -1.51 2.58
N ARG A 437 -24.32 -0.25 2.15
CA ARG A 437 -25.30 0.48 1.35
C ARG A 437 -24.57 1.26 0.25
N MET A 438 -25.15 1.27 -0.95
CA MET A 438 -24.61 1.91 -2.17
C MET A 438 -25.72 2.44 -3.06
#